data_AF-A0A832D4M4-F1
#
_entry.id   AF-A0A832D4M4-F1
#
_cell.length_a   1.000
_cell.length_b   1.000
_cell.length_c   1.000
_cell.angle_alpha   90.00
_cell.angle_beta   90.00
_cell.angle_gamma   90.00
#
_symmetry.space_group_name_H-M   'P 1'
#
loop_
_entity.id
_entity.type
_entity.pdbx_description
1 polymer ?
#
loop_
_entity_poly.entity_id
_entity_poly.type
_entity_poly.pdbx_seq_one_letter_code
_entity_poly.pdbx_strand_id
1 'polypeptide(L)'
;MLPGPRWAWAITYYYLRDDLNPWPTGLGPGTHTLNNIVEYRFDENWSFRTSHYFDLNSGELKEHVYTVQRDLRSWTAALAFRVRDTHEGKQDYGVSLMLSLKAWPRTRSEASFGTYSTLSGS
;
A
#
# COMPACT_ATOMS: atom_id res chain seq x y z
N MET A 1 -8.26 12.41 -20.67
CA MET A 1 -8.22 11.97 -19.26
C MET A 1 -8.59 13.17 -18.42
N LEU A 2 -9.66 13.11 -17.62
CA LEU A 2 -9.98 14.20 -16.71
C LEU A 2 -9.02 14.14 -15.52
N PRO A 3 -8.40 15.25 -15.09
CA PRO A 3 -7.52 15.24 -13.94
C PRO A 3 -8.37 14.95 -12.71
N GLY A 4 -8.17 13.78 -12.10
CA GLY A 4 -8.74 13.46 -10.80
C GLY A 4 -8.22 14.41 -9.72
N PRO A 5 -8.83 14.42 -8.53
CA PRO A 5 -8.36 15.24 -7.43
C PRO A 5 -6.90 14.89 -7.10
N ARG A 6 -6.08 15.92 -6.95
CA ARG A 6 -4.63 15.79 -6.65
C ARG A 6 -4.35 15.44 -5.20
N TRP A 7 -5.38 15.36 -4.37
CA TRP A 7 -5.26 15.05 -2.97
C TRP A 7 -6.49 14.27 -2.49
N ALA A 8 -6.30 13.50 -1.43
CA ALA A 8 -7.35 12.82 -0.71
C ALA A 8 -7.05 12.86 0.79
N TRP A 9 -8.09 12.93 1.60
CA TRP A 9 -7.98 12.80 3.05
C TRP A 9 -9.05 11.84 3.54
N ALA A 10 -8.62 10.86 4.31
CA ALA A 10 -9.49 9.90 4.97
C ALA A 10 -9.25 9.91 6.47
N ILE A 11 -10.33 9.85 7.24
CA ILE A 11 -10.31 9.60 8.66
C ILE A 11 -11.10 8.33 8.91
N THR A 12 -10.55 7.43 9.70
CA THR A 12 -11.22 6.20 10.12
C THR A 12 -11.21 6.13 11.62
N TYR A 13 -12.37 5.85 12.19
CA TYR A 13 -12.55 5.67 13.62
C TYR A 13 -13.04 4.25 13.87
N TYR A 14 -12.38 3.54 14.78
CA TYR A 14 -12.76 2.19 15.16
C TYR A 14 -12.87 2.08 16.67
N TYR A 15 -13.99 1.49 17.10
CA TYR A 15 -14.28 1.27 18.51
C TYR A 15 -14.73 -0.17 18.70
N LEU A 16 -14.06 -0.85 19.62
CA LEU A 16 -14.43 -2.13 20.17
C LEU A 16 -14.56 -1.95 21.67
N ARG A 17 -15.73 -2.32 22.21
CA ARG A 17 -15.98 -2.29 23.64
C ARG A 17 -15.23 -3.43 24.34
N ASP A 18 -14.86 -3.21 25.59
CA ASP A 18 -14.38 -4.25 26.49
C ASP A 18 -15.40 -5.40 26.62
N ASP A 19 -14.89 -6.63 26.51
CA ASP A 19 -15.60 -7.86 26.86
C ASP A 19 -14.70 -8.71 27.76
N LEU A 20 -14.73 -8.37 29.06
CA LEU A 20 -13.88 -8.98 30.10
C LEU A 20 -14.48 -10.25 30.70
N ASN A 21 -15.34 -10.93 29.96
CA ASN A 21 -15.97 -12.15 30.41
C ASN A 21 -14.93 -13.29 30.55
N PRO A 22 -14.94 -14.07 31.66
CA PRO A 22 -14.00 -15.17 31.84
C PRO A 22 -14.19 -16.38 30.90
N TRP A 23 -15.24 -16.42 30.06
CA TRP A 23 -15.40 -17.50 29.08
C TRP A 23 -14.34 -17.45 27.97
N PRO A 24 -14.01 -18.59 27.33
CA PRO A 24 -13.09 -18.62 26.18
C PRO A 24 -13.50 -17.76 24.98
N THR A 25 -14.76 -17.31 24.93
CA THR A 25 -15.30 -16.44 23.89
C THR A 25 -15.17 -14.95 24.21
N GLY A 26 -14.68 -14.58 25.39
CA GLY A 26 -14.48 -13.18 25.76
C GLY A 26 -13.44 -12.52 24.84
N LEU A 27 -13.76 -11.35 24.30
CA LEU A 27 -12.87 -10.63 23.39
C LEU A 27 -11.73 -9.87 24.10
N GLY A 28 -11.77 -9.79 25.44
CA GLY A 28 -10.77 -9.12 26.25
C GLY A 28 -10.94 -7.60 26.27
N PRO A 29 -9.86 -6.84 26.58
CA PRO A 29 -9.88 -5.39 26.52
C PRO A 29 -10.23 -4.91 25.11
N GLY A 30 -11.12 -3.92 25.06
CA GLY A 30 -11.54 -3.26 23.84
C GLY A 30 -10.44 -2.37 23.27
N THR A 31 -10.74 -1.76 22.12
CA THR A 31 -9.81 -0.85 21.45
C THR A 31 -10.53 0.37 20.92
N HIS A 32 -9.84 1.50 20.95
CA HIS A 32 -10.38 2.77 20.54
C HIS A 32 -9.31 3.47 19.72
N THR A 33 -9.49 3.52 18.41
CA THR A 33 -8.43 3.92 17.50
C THR A 33 -8.93 4.92 16.47
N LEU A 34 -8.05 5.86 16.14
CA LEU A 34 -8.28 6.87 15.13
C LEU A 34 -7.14 6.83 14.13
N ASN A 35 -7.48 6.64 12.86
CA ASN A 35 -6.54 6.65 11.76
C ASN A 35 -6.79 7.87 10.87
N ASN A 36 -5.72 8.52 10.44
CA ASN A 36 -5.73 9.66 9.53
C ASN A 36 -4.80 9.34 8.36
N ILE A 37 -5.32 9.42 7.14
CA ILE A 37 -4.55 9.17 5.92
C ILE A 37 -4.69 10.36 4.99
N VAL A 38 -3.57 10.99 4.64
CA VAL A 38 -3.54 12.05 3.63
C VAL A 38 -2.70 11.57 2.46
N GLU A 39 -3.22 11.74 1.25
CA GLU A 39 -2.51 11.45 0.01
C GLU A 39 -2.47 12.71 -0.86
N TYR A 40 -1.33 12.96 -1.49
CA TYR A 40 -1.11 14.10 -2.37
C TYR A 40 -0.30 13.69 -3.60
N ARG A 41 -0.69 14.18 -4.77
CA ARG A 41 -0.02 13.98 -6.07
C ARG A 41 0.65 15.27 -6.52
N PHE A 42 1.99 15.26 -6.55
CA PHE A 42 2.79 16.40 -7.00
C PHE A 42 2.75 16.55 -8.53
N ASP A 43 2.62 15.46 -9.26
CA ASP A 43 2.44 15.42 -10.70
C ASP A 43 1.80 14.07 -11.13
N GLU A 44 1.90 13.75 -12.42
CA GLU A 44 1.38 12.52 -12.98
C GLU A 44 2.15 11.27 -12.53
N ASN A 45 3.41 11.45 -12.11
CA ASN A 45 4.34 10.39 -11.78
C ASN A 45 4.67 10.26 -10.29
N TRP A 46 4.44 11.28 -9.46
CA TRP A 46 4.82 11.29 -8.05
C TRP A 46 3.62 11.48 -7.13
N SER A 47 3.56 10.66 -6.09
CA SER A 47 2.64 10.82 -4.97
C SER A 47 3.36 10.72 -3.62
N PHE A 48 2.74 11.32 -2.63
CA PHE A 48 3.09 11.20 -1.22
C PHE A 48 1.87 10.81 -0.43
N ARG A 49 2.06 9.89 0.52
CA ARG A 49 1.03 9.45 1.45
C ARG A 49 1.58 9.50 2.86
N THR A 50 0.81 10.08 3.78
CA THR A 50 1.04 9.93 5.21
C THR A 50 -0.12 9.17 5.85
N SER A 51 0.18 8.36 6.85
CA SER A 51 -0.81 7.66 7.68
C SER A 51 -0.42 7.78 9.13
N HIS A 52 -1.34 8.19 9.98
CA HIS A 52 -1.16 8.33 11.42
C HIS A 52 -2.20 7.47 12.14
N TYR A 53 -1.74 6.57 13.00
CA TYR A 53 -2.56 5.68 13.80
C TYR A 53 -2.45 6.05 15.27
N PHE A 54 -3.56 6.56 15.81
CA PHE A 54 -3.68 6.99 17.19
C PHE A 54 -4.45 5.95 18.01
N ASP A 55 -3.92 5.65 19.19
CA ASP A 55 -4.62 4.92 20.22
C ASP A 55 -5.27 5.94 21.16
N LEU A 56 -6.61 5.98 21.13
CA LEU A 56 -7.39 6.92 21.92
C LEU A 56 -7.54 6.48 23.38
N ASN A 57 -7.25 5.21 23.71
CA ASN A 57 -7.24 4.76 25.09
C ASN A 57 -6.04 5.35 25.84
N SER A 58 -4.87 5.36 25.20
CA SER A 58 -3.65 5.96 25.77
C SER A 58 -3.47 7.44 25.39
N GLY A 59 -4.17 7.92 24.37
CA GLY A 59 -4.00 9.28 23.83
C GLY A 59 -2.70 9.48 23.05
N GLU A 60 -2.09 8.40 22.56
CA GLU A 60 -0.76 8.42 21.94
C GLU A 60 -0.83 8.12 20.44
N LEU A 61 0.08 8.74 19.68
CA LEU A 61 0.33 8.38 18.29
C LEU A 61 1.18 7.12 18.26
N LYS A 62 0.56 5.96 18.01
CA LYS A 62 1.27 4.68 18.04
C LYS A 62 2.09 4.43 16.79
N GLU A 63 1.64 4.88 15.62
CA GLU A 63 2.39 4.66 14.39
C GLU A 63 2.17 5.80 13.40
N HIS A 64 3.24 6.18 12.71
CA HIS A 64 3.14 7.05 11.56
C HIS A 64 4.02 6.59 10.41
N VAL A 65 3.44 6.62 9.20
CA VAL A 65 4.06 6.12 7.98
C VAL A 65 4.05 7.20 6.91
N TYR A 66 5.22 7.52 6.39
CA TYR A 66 5.41 8.44 5.27
C TYR A 66 5.88 7.66 4.06
N THR A 67 5.11 7.73 2.97
CA THR A 67 5.39 6.98 1.74
C THR A 67 5.52 7.95 0.58
N VAL A 68 6.62 7.84 -0.17
CA VAL A 68 6.76 8.47 -1.48
C VAL A 68 6.64 7.39 -2.54
N GLN A 69 5.82 7.62 -3.55
CA GLN A 69 5.65 6.69 -4.66
C GLN A 69 5.99 7.38 -5.98
N ARG A 70 6.59 6.62 -6.88
CA ARG A 70 6.90 7.04 -8.24
C ARG A 70 6.41 6.03 -9.26
N ASP A 71 5.60 6.51 -10.19
CA ASP A 71 5.26 5.82 -11.42
C ASP A 71 6.36 6.02 -12.46
N LEU A 72 7.05 4.92 -12.78
CA LEU A 72 7.98 4.81 -13.89
C LEU A 72 7.24 4.26 -15.13
N ARG A 73 7.94 4.24 -16.26
CA ARG A 73 7.36 3.83 -17.55
C ARG A 73 6.79 2.40 -17.53
N SER A 74 7.52 1.46 -16.94
CA SER A 74 7.10 0.05 -16.84
C SER A 74 7.02 -0.46 -15.40
N TRP A 75 7.34 0.37 -14.42
CA TRP A 75 7.44 0.01 -13.01
C TRP A 75 6.72 1.05 -12.14
N THR A 76 6.35 0.66 -10.93
CA THR A 76 5.97 1.57 -9.85
C THR A 76 6.89 1.29 -8.67
N ALA A 77 7.48 2.34 -8.11
CA ALA A 77 8.34 2.26 -6.93
C ALA A 77 7.67 2.98 -5.76
N ALA A 78 7.85 2.46 -4.55
CA ALA A 78 7.42 3.12 -3.32
C ALA A 78 8.50 2.98 -2.26
N LEU A 79 8.81 4.08 -1.57
CA LEU A 79 9.67 4.11 -0.40
C LEU A 79 8.83 4.59 0.79
N ALA A 80 8.75 3.77 1.83
CA ALA A 80 8.04 4.09 3.06
C ALA A 80 9.00 4.17 4.24
N PHE A 81 8.85 5.21 5.05
CA PHE A 81 9.47 5.33 6.37
C PHE A 81 8.37 5.22 7.43
N ARG A 82 8.60 4.39 8.43
CA ARG A 82 7.67 4.10 9.51
C ARG A 82 8.34 4.37 10.85
N VAL A 83 7.61 5.03 11.74
CA VAL A 83 7.98 5.14 13.15
C VAL A 83 6.82 4.59 13.97
N ARG A 84 7.13 3.75 14.95
CA ARG A 84 6.14 3.12 15.82
C ARG A 84 6.57 3.21 17.28
N ASP A 85 5.65 3.64 18.12
CA ASP A 85 5.80 3.60 19.56
C ASP A 85 5.42 2.21 20.08
N THR A 86 6.35 1.57 20.79
CA THR A 86 6.13 0.27 21.42
C THR A 86 5.64 0.47 22.86
N HIS A 87 4.93 -0.53 23.40
CA HIS A 87 4.33 -0.49 24.74
C HIS A 87 5.32 -0.21 25.89
N GLU A 88 6.63 -0.40 25.69
CA GLU A 88 7.69 -0.07 26.66
C GLU A 88 8.26 1.36 26.53
N GLY A 89 7.63 2.24 25.74
CA GLY A 89 8.12 3.60 25.50
C GLY A 89 9.34 3.68 24.57
N LYS A 90 9.70 2.57 23.91
CA LYS A 90 10.76 2.54 22.89
C LYS A 90 10.18 2.82 21.51
N GLN A 91 10.87 3.65 20.74
CA GLN A 91 10.55 3.91 19.33
C GLN A 91 11.23 2.88 18.42
N ASP A 92 10.44 2.32 17.51
CA ASP A 92 10.87 1.43 16.43
C ASP A 92 10.82 2.19 15.09
N TYR A 93 11.88 2.06 14.31
CA TYR A 93 12.07 2.76 13.04
C TYR A 93 12.22 1.76 11.91
N GLY A 94 11.45 1.93 10.84
CA GLY A 94 11.47 1.04 9.69
C GLY A 94 11.56 1.79 8.37
N VAL A 95 12.27 1.22 7.41
CA VAL A 95 12.27 1.65 6.00
C VAL A 95 11.84 0.48 5.14
N SER A 96 10.99 0.72 4.14
CA SER A 96 10.50 -0.29 3.21
C SER A 96 10.59 0.22 1.78
N LEU A 97 11.15 -0.61 0.89
CA LEU A 97 11.17 -0.37 -0.55
C LEU A 97 10.28 -1.40 -1.23
N MET A 98 9.36 -0.93 -2.07
CA MET A 98 8.49 -1.77 -2.88
C MET A 98 8.65 -1.41 -4.36
N LEU A 99 8.78 -2.43 -5.21
CA LEU A 99 8.89 -2.31 -6.66
C LEU A 99 7.84 -3.23 -7.29
N SER A 100 7.03 -2.69 -8.19
CA SER A 100 5.99 -3.42 -8.91
C SER A 100 6.14 -3.23 -10.41
N LEU A 101 6.05 -4.31 -11.20
CA LEU A 101 6.13 -4.27 -12.65
C LEU A 101 4.72 -4.12 -13.26
N LYS A 102 4.54 -3.15 -14.15
CA LYS A 102 3.24 -2.85 -14.77
C LYS A 102 2.84 -3.83 -15.87
N ALA A 103 3.80 -4.39 -16.60
CA ALA A 103 3.55 -5.42 -17.61
C ALA A 103 4.85 -6.19 -17.93
N TRP A 104 4.72 -7.51 -18.12
CA TRP A 104 5.72 -8.28 -18.86
C TRP A 104 5.37 -8.24 -20.36
N PRO A 105 6.34 -7.95 -21.25
CA PRO A 105 6.10 -8.03 -22.68
C PRO A 105 5.72 -9.47 -23.04
N ARG A 106 4.52 -9.67 -23.59
CA ARG A 106 4.16 -10.94 -24.23
C ARG A 106 4.95 -11.01 -25.55
N THR A 107 6.09 -11.68 -25.53
CA THR A 107 6.74 -12.09 -26.78
C THR A 107 5.85 -13.13 -27.46
N ARG A 108 5.09 -12.72 -28.47
CA ARG A 108 4.48 -13.66 -29.41
C ARG A 108 5.61 -14.18 -30.29
N SER A 109 6.20 -15.32 -29.92
CA SER A 109 7.05 -16.07 -30.86
C SER A 109 6.13 -16.66 -31.92
N GLU A 110 5.89 -15.91 -32.99
CA GLU A 110 5.31 -16.45 -34.21
C GLU A 110 6.44 -17.20 -34.92
N ALA A 111 6.65 -18.46 -34.51
CA ALA A 111 7.47 -19.38 -35.28
C ALA A 111 6.67 -19.68 -36.56
N SER A 112 6.86 -18.87 -37.59
CA SER A 112 6.46 -19.20 -38.95
C SER A 112 7.30 -20.41 -39.38
N PHE A 113 6.78 -21.61 -39.12
CA PHE A 113 7.27 -22.82 -39.76
C PHE A 113 6.96 -22.67 -41.25
N GLY A 114 7.97 -22.25 -42.02
CA GLY A 114 7.89 -22.20 -43.47
C GLY A 114 7.62 -23.60 -44.00
N THR A 115 6.39 -23.85 -44.47
CA THR A 115 6.14 -24.99 -45.34
C THR A 115 6.67 -24.65 -46.72
N TYR A 116 7.91 -25.06 -46.99
CA TYR A 116 8.34 -25.29 -48.38
C TYR A 116 7.85 -26.68 -48.77
N SER A 117 6.89 -26.75 -49.69
CA SER A 117 6.71 -27.94 -50.52
C SER A 117 6.72 -27.53 -51.98
N THR A 118 7.58 -28.23 -52.69
CA THR A 118 8.11 -28.03 -54.03
C THR A 118 7.09 -28.28 -55.14
N LEU A 119 7.40 -27.69 -56.30
CA LEU A 119 6.84 -27.89 -57.64
C LEU A 119 6.61 -29.36 -58.05
N SER A 120 5.53 -29.63 -58.81
CA SER A 120 5.31 -30.72 -59.79
C SER A 120 3.81 -31.04 -59.81
N GLY A 121 3.03 -31.04 -60.89
CA GLY A 121 3.27 -30.97 -62.32
C GLY A 121 1.92 -31.17 -63.04
N SER A 122 1.92 -30.82 -64.34
CA SER A 122 0.90 -31.01 -65.40
C SER A 122 -0.51 -30.50 -65.18
#